data_AF-A0ABF7QPV4-F1
#
_entry.id   AF-A0ABF7QPV4-F1
#
_cell.length_a   1.000
_cell.length_b   1.000
_cell.length_c   1.000
_cell.angle_alpha   90.00
_cell.angle_beta   90.00
_cell.angle_gamma   90.00
#
_symmetry.space_group_name_H-M   'P 1'
#
loop_
_entity.id
_entity.type
_entity.pdbx_description
1 polymer ?
#
loop_
_entity_poly.entity_id
_entity_poly.type
_entity_poly.pdbx_seq_one_letter_code
_entity_poly.pdbx_strand_id
1 'polypeptide(L)'
;MATNIPTAGWAADVVDFLSRNIPRVDGEEGWNDMALTAYQIGCEALVTLGQADETRWGALPRKNAQLPLELPRWDDLCVSVLRLATQQRLLSYHRPDGSASLPTGGWLVYRIGEPPPPPPNIAAANGLGPAFATPEVLSVLRTLGLLAEGCWTEIAEAVFWRDWPEEWEMSFTSDSRFSDALEQALVRIPPDIRAEMDKLVTITDTDVTAAMKRSAAAVEEARAKYGPNANIHPPDTHAEARRGLELLRRLDLDWLFFRRWRLSDGWLAPKEVGKALEIFHDDLAIAMRCAVVKRLYPNLTFAAAR
;
A
#
# COMPACT_ATOMS: atom_id res chain seq x y z
N MET A 1 -8.10 -16.28 -16.04
CA MET A 1 -7.00 -17.25 -15.84
C MET A 1 -7.28 -18.00 -14.55
N ALA A 2 -7.10 -19.32 -14.52
CA ALA A 2 -7.24 -20.07 -13.28
C ALA A 2 -6.00 -19.78 -12.41
N THR A 3 -6.17 -18.95 -11.39
CA THR A 3 -5.12 -18.64 -10.43
C THR A 3 -4.93 -19.87 -9.54
N ASN A 4 -3.77 -20.51 -9.62
CA ASN A 4 -3.36 -21.59 -8.70
C ASN A 4 -3.01 -21.00 -7.32
N ILE A 5 -3.96 -20.31 -6.70
CA ILE A 5 -3.83 -19.84 -5.31
C ILE A 5 -3.68 -21.08 -4.44
N PRO A 6 -2.69 -21.14 -3.53
CA PRO A 6 -2.54 -22.28 -2.63
C PRO A 6 -3.82 -22.54 -1.83
N THR A 7 -4.28 -23.80 -1.84
CA THR A 7 -5.61 -24.18 -1.35
C THR A 7 -5.75 -24.17 0.17
N ALA A 8 -4.64 -24.24 0.93
CA ALA A 8 -4.64 -24.17 2.40
C ALA A 8 -3.24 -23.95 2.99
N GLY A 9 -3.17 -23.59 4.28
CA GLY A 9 -1.94 -23.62 5.09
C GLY A 9 -1.14 -22.31 5.15
N TRP A 10 -1.25 -21.45 4.13
CA TRP A 10 -0.47 -20.22 4.04
C TRP A 10 -0.77 -19.21 5.16
N ALA A 11 -1.99 -19.16 5.68
CA ALA A 11 -2.38 -18.16 6.66
C ALA A 11 -1.58 -18.26 7.98
N ALA A 12 -1.26 -19.48 8.43
CA ALA A 12 -0.47 -19.69 9.63
C ALA A 12 0.98 -19.19 9.44
N ASP A 13 1.59 -19.49 8.29
CA ASP A 13 2.95 -19.03 7.97
C ASP A 13 3.01 -17.50 7.84
N VAL A 14 1.97 -16.88 7.26
CA VAL A 14 1.84 -15.41 7.21
C VAL A 14 1.73 -14.83 8.62
N VAL A 15 0.86 -15.39 9.48
CA VAL A 15 0.73 -14.94 10.88
C VAL A 15 2.07 -15.00 11.60
N ASP A 16 2.78 -16.12 11.49
CA ASP A 16 4.06 -16.33 12.14
C ASP A 16 5.13 -15.34 11.63
N PHE A 17 5.22 -15.16 10.31
CA PHE A 17 6.11 -14.18 9.71
C PHE A 17 5.82 -12.75 10.18
N LEU A 18 4.57 -12.29 10.08
CA LEU A 18 4.18 -10.93 10.51
C LEU A 18 4.46 -10.71 12.00
N SER A 19 4.08 -11.68 12.84
CA SER A 19 4.23 -11.59 14.29
C SER A 19 5.68 -11.46 14.76
N ARG A 20 6.62 -12.06 14.01
CA ARG A 20 8.06 -12.04 14.32
C ARG A 20 8.77 -10.81 13.77
N ASN A 21 8.24 -10.18 12.71
CA ASN A 21 8.94 -9.13 11.97
C ASN A 21 8.34 -7.73 12.13
N ILE A 22 7.16 -7.56 12.74
CA ILE A 22 6.66 -6.23 13.12
C ILE A 22 7.32 -5.80 14.45
N PRO A 23 7.81 -4.55 14.57
CA PRO A 23 8.40 -4.05 15.80
C PRO A 23 7.46 -4.18 17.00
N ARG A 24 8.02 -4.52 18.17
CA ARG A 24 7.29 -4.53 19.43
C ARG A 24 7.55 -3.27 20.22
N VAL A 25 6.61 -2.90 21.07
CA VAL A 25 6.83 -1.86 22.07
C VAL A 25 7.66 -2.44 23.21
N ASP A 26 8.77 -1.79 23.57
CA ASP A 26 9.60 -2.22 24.69
C ASP A 26 8.79 -2.26 25.99
N GLY A 27 8.71 -3.45 26.60
CA GLY A 27 8.03 -3.64 27.88
C GLY A 27 6.51 -3.77 27.83
N GLU A 28 5.88 -3.71 26.65
CA GLU A 28 4.44 -3.97 26.47
C GLU A 28 4.18 -5.21 25.60
N GLU A 29 3.05 -5.87 25.84
CA GLU A 29 2.53 -6.87 24.91
C GLU A 29 1.96 -6.11 23.71
N GLY A 30 2.51 -6.27 22.50
CA GLY A 30 1.99 -5.53 21.35
C GLY A 30 2.97 -5.35 20.21
N TRP A 31 2.42 -4.97 19.06
CA TRP A 31 3.15 -4.52 17.88
C TRP A 31 2.94 -3.02 17.70
N ASN A 32 4.02 -2.31 17.36
CA ASN A 32 4.01 -0.88 17.06
C ASN A 32 4.16 -0.66 15.56
N ASP A 33 3.25 0.11 14.96
CA ASP A 33 3.29 0.40 13.53
C ASP A 33 4.32 1.48 13.15
N MET A 34 4.86 2.21 14.13
CA MET A 34 5.80 3.32 13.98
C MET A 34 5.37 4.38 12.95
N ALA A 35 4.08 4.45 12.62
CA ALA A 35 3.56 5.20 11.48
C ALA A 35 4.27 4.89 10.14
N LEU A 36 4.76 3.66 9.95
CA LEU A 36 5.36 3.17 8.72
C LEU A 36 4.38 2.25 7.98
N THR A 37 4.19 2.50 6.69
CA THR A 37 3.17 1.83 5.86
C THR A 37 3.25 0.31 5.93
N ALA A 38 4.45 -0.29 5.82
CA ALA A 38 4.61 -1.74 5.88
C ALA A 38 4.17 -2.33 7.23
N TYR A 39 4.43 -1.63 8.34
CA TYR A 39 4.06 -2.09 9.68
C TYR A 39 2.57 -1.86 9.97
N GLN A 40 1.99 -0.76 9.48
CA GLN A 40 0.55 -0.50 9.57
C GLN A 40 -0.26 -1.60 8.88
N ILE A 41 0.09 -1.92 7.63
CA ILE A 41 -0.54 -3.00 6.86
C ILE A 41 -0.28 -4.37 7.52
N GLY A 42 0.90 -4.58 8.11
CA GLY A 42 1.20 -5.79 8.88
C GLY A 42 0.33 -5.95 10.13
N CYS A 43 0.11 -4.87 10.89
CA CYS A 43 -0.78 -4.83 12.04
C CYS A 43 -2.24 -5.09 11.62
N GLU A 44 -2.71 -4.43 10.58
CA GLU A 44 -4.06 -4.66 10.02
C GLU A 44 -4.25 -6.11 9.56
N ALA A 45 -3.22 -6.70 8.93
CA ALA A 45 -3.24 -8.11 8.54
C ALA A 45 -3.38 -9.04 9.76
N LEU A 46 -2.64 -8.80 10.85
CA LEU A 46 -2.78 -9.57 12.09
C LEU A 46 -4.17 -9.43 12.72
N VAL A 47 -4.75 -8.23 12.68
CA VAL A 47 -6.13 -7.98 13.17
C VAL A 47 -7.14 -8.76 12.33
N THR A 48 -7.05 -8.67 11.01
CA THR A 48 -7.99 -9.31 10.08
C THR A 48 -7.83 -10.84 10.07
N LEU A 49 -6.62 -11.35 10.33
CA LEU A 49 -6.35 -12.78 10.57
C LEU A 49 -6.80 -13.25 11.97
N GLY A 50 -7.44 -12.40 12.76
CA GLY A 50 -8.00 -12.75 14.07
C GLY A 50 -6.96 -12.95 15.18
N GLN A 51 -5.72 -12.48 14.96
CA GLN A 51 -4.60 -12.64 15.89
C GLN A 51 -4.48 -11.48 16.87
N ALA A 52 -5.00 -10.31 16.51
CA ALA A 52 -4.83 -9.10 17.27
C ALA A 52 -6.09 -8.22 17.29
N ASP A 53 -6.14 -7.29 18.24
CA ASP A 53 -7.07 -6.17 18.27
C ASP A 53 -6.34 -4.89 17.84
N GLU A 54 -7.00 -4.08 17.01
CA GLU A 54 -6.46 -2.81 16.52
C GLU A 54 -6.28 -1.82 17.68
N THR A 55 -5.19 -1.07 17.63
CA THR A 55 -4.95 0.07 18.51
C THR A 55 -4.58 1.30 17.70
N ARG A 56 -4.49 2.45 18.37
CA ARG A 56 -4.10 3.71 17.72
C ARG A 56 -2.71 3.68 17.06
N TRP A 57 -1.80 2.82 17.51
CA TRP A 57 -0.39 2.83 17.09
C TRP A 57 0.13 1.42 16.73
N GLY A 58 -0.75 0.54 16.28
CA GLY A 58 -0.42 -0.85 15.95
C GLY A 58 -1.48 -1.83 16.44
N ALA A 59 -1.07 -2.98 16.96
CA ALA A 59 -2.01 -4.06 17.31
C ALA A 59 -1.62 -4.79 18.60
N LEU A 60 -2.62 -5.28 19.33
CA LEU A 60 -2.48 -6.04 20.57
C LEU A 60 -2.84 -7.52 20.38
N PRO A 61 -1.96 -8.47 20.75
CA PRO A 61 -2.26 -9.90 20.63
C PRO A 61 -3.55 -10.30 21.37
N ARG A 62 -4.39 -11.11 20.71
CA ARG A 62 -5.56 -11.71 21.34
C ARG A 62 -5.17 -12.93 22.17
N LYS A 63 -5.74 -13.05 23.37
CA LYS A 63 -5.55 -14.24 24.23
C LYS A 63 -6.06 -15.54 23.58
N ASN A 64 -7.14 -15.45 22.80
CA ASN A 64 -7.76 -16.56 22.08
C ASN A 64 -7.61 -16.37 20.57
N ALA A 65 -6.38 -16.16 20.11
CA ALA A 65 -6.09 -15.96 18.70
C ALA A 65 -6.53 -17.17 17.86
N GLN A 66 -7.40 -16.93 16.87
CA GLN A 66 -7.91 -17.94 15.97
C GLN A 66 -8.12 -17.32 14.59
N LEU A 67 -7.79 -18.08 13.54
CA LEU A 67 -8.06 -17.65 12.18
C LEU A 67 -9.59 -17.48 11.98
N PRO A 68 -10.02 -16.44 11.25
CA PRO A 68 -11.42 -16.27 10.92
C PRO A 68 -11.90 -17.40 10.00
N LEU A 69 -13.22 -17.66 10.02
CA LEU A 69 -13.84 -18.64 9.13
C LEU A 69 -13.64 -18.28 7.65
N GLU A 70 -13.71 -16.98 7.33
CA GLU A 70 -13.38 -16.44 6.02
C GLU A 70 -12.07 -15.67 6.13
N LEU A 71 -11.06 -16.13 5.41
CA LEU A 71 -9.74 -15.49 5.42
C LEU A 71 -9.75 -14.15 4.68
N PRO A 72 -8.86 -13.22 5.07
CA PRO A 72 -8.59 -12.03 4.27
C PRO A 72 -8.10 -12.42 2.88
N ARG A 73 -8.16 -11.47 1.96
CA ARG A 73 -7.74 -11.72 0.58
C ARG A 73 -6.25 -12.11 0.50
N TRP A 74 -5.98 -13.15 -0.27
CA TRP A 74 -4.63 -13.70 -0.44
C TRP A 74 -3.67 -12.67 -1.05
N ASP A 75 -4.10 -11.95 -2.09
CA ASP A 75 -3.28 -10.96 -2.79
C ASP A 75 -2.91 -9.77 -1.88
N ASP A 76 -3.82 -9.33 -1.02
CA ASP A 76 -3.55 -8.30 -0.02
C ASP A 76 -2.48 -8.74 1.00
N LEU A 77 -2.57 -10.00 1.46
CA LEU A 77 -1.59 -10.56 2.40
C LEU A 77 -0.22 -10.80 1.77
N CYS A 78 -0.18 -11.14 0.48
CA CYS A 78 1.08 -11.18 -0.26
C CYS A 78 1.77 -9.81 -0.27
N VAL A 79 1.04 -8.73 -0.54
CA VAL A 79 1.59 -7.37 -0.51
C VAL A 79 2.08 -7.00 0.89
N SER A 80 1.30 -7.33 1.94
CA SER A 80 1.71 -7.12 3.34
C SER A 80 3.06 -7.79 3.66
N VAL A 81 3.22 -9.07 3.26
CA VAL A 81 4.46 -9.83 3.46
C VAL A 81 5.63 -9.24 2.67
N LEU A 82 5.44 -8.92 1.39
CA LEU A 82 6.50 -8.34 0.54
C LEU A 82 7.00 -7.01 1.10
N ARG A 83 6.09 -6.11 1.46
CA ARG A 83 6.44 -4.80 2.03
C ARG A 83 7.13 -4.91 3.36
N LEU A 84 6.65 -5.77 4.25
CA LEU A 84 7.30 -6.00 5.55
C LEU A 84 8.70 -6.58 5.36
N ALA A 85 8.87 -7.56 4.47
CA ALA A 85 10.16 -8.16 4.19
C ALA A 85 11.16 -7.14 3.64
N THR A 86 10.73 -6.28 2.70
CA THR A 86 11.57 -5.20 2.17
C THR A 86 11.91 -4.16 3.23
N GLN A 87 10.93 -3.73 4.03
CA GLN A 87 11.11 -2.78 5.14
C GLN A 87 12.14 -3.28 6.17
N GLN A 88 12.14 -4.60 6.43
CA GLN A 88 13.09 -5.25 7.33
C GLN A 88 14.42 -5.66 6.65
N ARG A 89 14.61 -5.33 5.36
CA ARG A 89 15.78 -5.72 4.56
C ARG A 89 15.99 -7.24 4.48
N LEU A 90 14.91 -8.01 4.62
CA LEU A 90 14.89 -9.46 4.45
C LEU A 90 14.61 -9.88 3.00
N LEU A 91 14.11 -8.93 2.20
CA LEU A 91 13.91 -9.01 0.76
C LEU A 91 14.55 -7.78 0.11
N SER A 92 15.26 -7.98 -0.98
CA SER A 92 15.80 -6.89 -1.81
C SER A 92 15.67 -7.23 -3.28
N TYR A 93 15.26 -6.24 -4.06
CA TYR A 93 15.12 -6.36 -5.50
C TYR A 93 16.42 -5.95 -6.20
N HIS A 94 16.77 -6.69 -7.25
CA HIS A 94 17.98 -6.46 -8.01
C HIS A 94 17.61 -6.05 -9.43
N ARG A 95 18.49 -5.26 -10.06
CA ARG A 95 18.35 -4.89 -11.46
C ARG A 95 18.47 -6.13 -12.36
N PRO A 96 18.04 -6.04 -13.63
CA PRO A 96 18.12 -7.18 -14.56
C PRO A 96 19.54 -7.75 -14.74
N ASP A 97 20.58 -6.95 -14.54
CA ASP A 97 21.99 -7.37 -14.56
C ASP A 97 22.47 -8.05 -13.25
N GLY A 98 21.58 -8.21 -12.27
CA GLY A 98 21.85 -8.80 -10.96
C GLY A 98 22.46 -7.83 -9.95
N SER A 99 22.77 -6.59 -10.35
CA SER A 99 23.31 -5.59 -9.44
C SER A 99 22.25 -5.15 -8.42
N ALA A 100 22.69 -4.92 -7.18
CA ALA A 100 21.84 -4.32 -6.17
C ALA A 100 21.56 -2.86 -6.56
N SER A 101 20.34 -2.40 -6.36
CA SER A 101 20.04 -1.00 -6.59
C SER A 101 20.72 -0.10 -5.56
N LEU A 102 21.30 0.98 -6.07
CA LEU A 102 21.79 2.07 -5.24
C LEU A 102 20.57 2.80 -4.67
N PRO A 103 20.52 3.11 -3.37
CA PRO A 103 19.44 3.89 -2.79
C PRO A 103 19.28 5.22 -3.53
N THR A 104 18.09 5.47 -4.06
CA THR A 104 17.71 6.74 -4.69
C THR A 104 17.42 7.77 -3.59
N GLY A 105 18.24 8.84 -3.51
CA GLY A 105 17.86 10.08 -2.83
C GLY A 105 18.39 10.35 -1.41
N GLY A 106 19.59 9.92 -1.03
CA GLY A 106 20.21 10.33 0.25
C GLY A 106 21.72 10.12 0.32
N TRP A 107 22.37 10.80 1.28
CA TRP A 107 23.78 10.55 1.60
C TRP A 107 23.96 9.09 2.02
N LEU A 108 24.81 8.38 1.29
CA LEU A 108 25.16 7.00 1.56
C LEU A 108 26.06 6.92 2.80
N VAL A 109 25.48 6.62 3.95
CA VAL A 109 26.24 6.15 5.11
C VAL A 109 26.45 4.66 4.95
N TYR A 110 27.45 4.26 4.15
CA TYR A 110 27.97 2.91 4.24
C TYR A 110 28.85 2.84 5.49
N ARG A 111 28.69 1.79 6.30
CA ARG A 111 29.76 1.45 7.23
C ARG A 111 30.97 1.07 6.38
N ILE A 112 32.09 1.73 6.60
CA ILE A 112 33.36 1.32 5.98
C ILE A 112 33.61 -0.15 6.34
N GLY A 113 33.69 -1.02 5.34
CA GLY A 113 33.89 -2.46 5.51
C GLY A 113 32.62 -3.31 5.54
N GLU A 114 31.44 -2.74 5.27
CA GLU A 114 30.22 -3.53 5.09
C GLU A 114 30.37 -4.44 3.84
N PRO A 115 30.05 -5.75 3.95
CA PRO A 115 30.13 -6.65 2.81
C PRO A 115 29.16 -6.20 1.71
N PRO A 116 29.48 -6.47 0.43
CA PRO A 116 28.56 -6.17 -0.65
C PRO A 116 27.22 -6.89 -0.42
N PRO A 117 26.10 -6.31 -0.90
CA PRO A 117 24.81 -6.96 -0.80
C PRO A 117 24.88 -8.36 -1.41
N PRO A 118 24.20 -9.35 -0.80
CA PRO A 118 24.25 -10.73 -1.26
C PRO A 118 23.74 -10.83 -2.71
N PRO A 119 24.29 -11.77 -3.51
CA PRO A 119 23.80 -11.99 -4.86
C PRO A 119 22.35 -12.49 -4.83
N PRO A 120 21.58 -12.27 -5.91
CA PRO A 120 20.19 -12.74 -5.98
C PRO A 120 20.13 -14.27 -5.84
N ASN A 121 19.17 -14.73 -5.04
CA ASN A 121 18.85 -16.15 -4.86
C ASN A 121 17.43 -16.52 -5.35
N ILE A 122 16.74 -15.54 -5.94
CA ILE A 122 15.51 -15.70 -6.71
C ILE A 122 15.81 -15.23 -8.14
N ALA A 123 15.61 -16.12 -9.10
CA ALA A 123 15.81 -15.83 -10.51
C ALA A 123 14.61 -15.09 -11.11
N ALA A 124 14.90 -14.25 -12.11
CA ALA A 124 13.90 -13.55 -12.91
C ALA A 124 13.02 -14.54 -13.68
N ALA A 125 11.71 -14.32 -13.70
CA ALA A 125 10.73 -15.13 -14.42
C ALA A 125 9.40 -14.37 -14.55
N ASN A 126 8.59 -14.72 -15.56
CA ASN A 126 7.23 -14.18 -15.74
C ASN A 126 7.15 -12.64 -15.76
N GLY A 127 8.16 -11.98 -16.36
CA GLY A 127 8.24 -10.51 -16.41
C GLY A 127 8.71 -9.85 -15.11
N LEU A 128 9.04 -10.64 -14.08
CA LEU A 128 9.58 -10.18 -12.80
C LEU A 128 11.09 -10.36 -12.75
N GLY A 129 11.76 -9.40 -12.10
CA GLY A 129 13.23 -9.34 -12.03
C GLY A 129 13.84 -10.20 -10.92
N PRO A 130 15.18 -10.27 -10.85
CA PRO A 130 15.87 -11.03 -9.83
C PRO A 130 15.73 -10.38 -8.44
N ALA A 131 15.82 -11.20 -7.40
CA ALA A 131 15.78 -10.72 -6.01
C ALA A 131 16.65 -11.58 -5.09
N PHE A 132 16.94 -11.03 -3.92
CA PHE A 132 17.49 -11.76 -2.79
C PHE A 132 16.46 -11.81 -1.66
N ALA A 133 16.28 -12.98 -1.06
CA ALA A 133 15.45 -13.17 0.12
C ALA A 133 16.16 -14.03 1.17
N THR A 134 15.96 -13.74 2.46
CA THR A 134 16.44 -14.61 3.54
C THR A 134 15.71 -15.97 3.52
N PRO A 135 16.26 -17.04 4.15
CA PRO A 135 15.61 -18.35 4.18
C PRO A 135 14.17 -18.33 4.72
N GLU A 136 13.90 -17.47 5.71
CA GLU A 136 12.57 -17.25 6.26
C GLU A 136 11.61 -16.67 5.22
N VAL A 137 12.02 -15.62 4.51
CA VAL A 137 11.20 -15.00 3.47
C VAL A 137 10.98 -15.97 2.31
N LEU A 138 12.01 -16.72 1.90
CA LEU A 138 11.86 -17.78 0.90
C LEU A 138 10.81 -18.83 1.30
N SER A 139 10.72 -19.16 2.59
CA SER A 139 9.73 -20.12 3.08
C SER A 139 8.31 -19.58 2.91
N VAL A 140 8.03 -18.39 3.43
CA VAL A 140 6.68 -17.80 3.37
C VAL A 140 6.26 -17.48 1.93
N LEU A 141 7.19 -17.01 1.08
CA LEU A 141 6.91 -16.75 -0.34
C LEU A 141 6.56 -18.03 -1.11
N ARG A 142 7.17 -19.18 -0.78
CA ARG A 142 6.78 -20.48 -1.35
C ARG A 142 5.41 -20.93 -0.85
N THR A 143 5.11 -20.80 0.44
CA THR A 143 3.78 -21.16 0.96
C THR A 143 2.68 -20.29 0.35
N LEU A 144 2.97 -19.00 0.11
CA LEU A 144 2.08 -18.10 -0.61
C LEU A 144 1.96 -18.43 -2.11
N GLY A 145 2.81 -19.31 -2.66
CA GLY A 145 2.82 -19.67 -4.07
C GLY A 145 3.48 -18.62 -4.98
N LEU A 146 4.14 -17.61 -4.42
CA LEU A 146 4.84 -16.57 -5.19
C LEU A 146 6.17 -17.07 -5.76
N LEU A 147 6.74 -18.13 -5.17
CA LEU A 147 7.98 -18.75 -5.60
C LEU A 147 7.81 -20.25 -5.88
N ALA A 148 8.37 -20.70 -7.01
CA ALA A 148 8.54 -22.11 -7.34
C ALA A 148 9.92 -22.32 -7.98
N GLU A 149 10.62 -23.38 -7.58
CA GLU A 149 11.93 -23.77 -8.16
C GLU A 149 13.00 -22.65 -8.17
N GLY A 150 12.91 -21.70 -7.24
CA GLY A 150 13.84 -20.57 -7.15
C GLY A 150 13.51 -19.39 -8.08
N CYS A 151 12.34 -19.40 -8.70
CA CYS A 151 11.86 -18.36 -9.61
C CYS A 151 10.51 -17.79 -9.14
N TRP A 152 10.20 -16.56 -9.54
CA TRP A 152 8.85 -16.00 -9.39
C TRP A 152 7.83 -16.79 -10.22
N THR A 153 6.65 -17.04 -9.66
CA THR A 153 5.55 -17.69 -10.36
C THR A 153 4.73 -16.69 -11.18
N GLU A 154 3.89 -17.20 -12.10
CA GLU A 154 2.99 -16.35 -12.90
C GLU A 154 2.00 -15.58 -12.00
N ILE A 155 1.51 -16.21 -10.91
CA ILE A 155 0.58 -15.54 -9.99
C ILE A 155 1.22 -14.40 -9.21
N ALA A 156 2.55 -14.40 -9.06
CA ALA A 156 3.27 -13.32 -8.39
C ALA A 156 3.22 -12.01 -9.19
N GLU A 157 3.09 -12.10 -10.52
CA GLU A 157 3.12 -10.93 -11.41
C GLU A 157 2.03 -9.91 -11.03
N ALA A 158 0.79 -10.38 -10.87
CA ALA A 158 -0.34 -9.53 -10.50
C ALA A 158 -0.22 -8.95 -9.08
N VAL A 159 0.49 -9.63 -8.18
CA VAL A 159 0.79 -9.10 -6.83
C VAL A 159 1.81 -7.96 -6.94
N PHE A 160 2.88 -8.14 -7.73
CA PHE A 160 3.92 -7.13 -7.92
C PHE A 160 3.45 -5.90 -8.70
N TRP A 161 2.34 -5.95 -9.41
CA TRP A 161 1.72 -4.73 -9.96
C TRP A 161 1.26 -3.76 -8.86
N ARG A 162 0.99 -4.28 -7.66
CA ARG A 162 0.47 -3.50 -6.50
C ARG A 162 1.57 -2.95 -5.61
N ASP A 163 2.75 -3.55 -5.66
CA ASP A 163 3.95 -3.16 -4.91
C ASP A 163 5.14 -3.20 -5.87
N TRP A 164 5.19 -2.23 -6.77
CA TRP A 164 6.06 -2.23 -7.93
C TRP A 164 7.50 -1.88 -7.51
N PRO A 165 8.47 -2.82 -7.66
CA PRO A 165 9.88 -2.51 -7.44
C PRO A 165 10.43 -1.62 -8.56
N GLU A 166 10.93 -0.44 -8.21
CA GLU A 166 11.54 0.50 -9.17
C GLU A 166 12.72 -0.14 -9.92
N GLU A 167 13.40 -1.11 -9.29
CA GLU A 167 14.58 -1.81 -9.80
C GLU A 167 14.32 -2.62 -11.07
N TRP A 168 13.07 -3.02 -11.30
CA TRP A 168 12.71 -3.93 -12.37
C TRP A 168 12.23 -3.22 -13.64
N GLU A 169 12.13 -1.88 -13.64
CA GLU A 169 11.71 -1.07 -14.79
C GLU A 169 10.42 -1.58 -15.48
N MET A 170 9.54 -2.22 -14.71
CA MET A 170 8.29 -2.81 -15.23
C MET A 170 7.30 -1.75 -15.71
N SER A 171 6.39 -2.09 -16.61
CA SER A 171 5.31 -1.17 -17.02
C SER A 171 4.00 -1.92 -17.24
N PHE A 172 3.26 -2.14 -16.16
CA PHE A 172 1.96 -2.83 -16.24
C PHE A 172 0.86 -1.99 -16.88
N THR A 173 1.00 -0.67 -16.92
CA THR A 173 -0.03 0.23 -17.49
C THR A 173 -0.19 0.09 -19.00
N SER A 174 0.79 -0.52 -19.68
CA SER A 174 0.72 -0.84 -21.11
C SER A 174 0.19 -2.25 -21.40
N ASP A 175 -0.05 -3.06 -20.36
CA ASP A 175 -0.56 -4.42 -20.49
C ASP A 175 -2.05 -4.42 -20.86
N SER A 176 -2.48 -5.36 -21.71
CA SER A 176 -3.87 -5.46 -22.13
C SER A 176 -4.80 -5.77 -20.97
N ARG A 177 -4.34 -6.54 -19.96
CA ARG A 177 -5.13 -6.84 -18.75
C ARG A 177 -5.46 -5.57 -17.97
N PHE A 178 -4.53 -4.60 -17.91
CA PHE A 178 -4.79 -3.31 -17.26
C PHE A 178 -5.83 -2.50 -18.05
N SER A 179 -5.68 -2.45 -19.38
CA SER A 179 -6.62 -1.76 -20.26
C SER A 179 -8.03 -2.36 -20.20
N ASP A 180 -8.14 -3.68 -20.23
CA ASP A 180 -9.41 -4.41 -20.10
C ASP A 180 -10.06 -4.15 -18.74
N ALA A 181 -9.26 -4.13 -17.67
CA ALA A 181 -9.75 -3.85 -16.32
C ALA A 181 -10.23 -2.40 -16.17
N LEU A 182 -9.60 -1.44 -16.85
CA LEU A 182 -10.06 -0.05 -16.90
C LEU A 182 -11.44 0.06 -17.57
N GLU A 183 -11.62 -0.56 -18.73
CA GLU A 183 -12.92 -0.54 -19.41
C GLU A 183 -14.01 -1.20 -18.56
N GLN A 184 -13.70 -2.33 -17.91
CA GLN A 184 -14.63 -2.95 -16.96
C GLN A 184 -14.93 -2.06 -15.76
N ALA A 185 -13.91 -1.40 -15.20
CA ALA A 185 -14.08 -0.48 -14.07
C ALA A 185 -15.01 0.67 -14.45
N LEU A 186 -14.86 1.26 -15.64
CA LEU A 186 -15.71 2.35 -16.15
C LEU A 186 -17.16 1.92 -16.41
N VAL A 187 -17.36 0.74 -16.99
CA VAL A 187 -18.70 0.24 -17.32
C VAL A 187 -19.47 -0.19 -16.07
N ARG A 188 -18.78 -0.71 -15.05
CA ARG A 188 -19.40 -1.34 -13.87
C ARG A 188 -19.28 -0.54 -12.59
N ILE A 189 -19.07 0.79 -12.66
CA ILE A 189 -18.97 1.63 -11.46
C ILE A 189 -20.29 1.54 -10.66
N PRO A 190 -20.25 1.09 -9.39
CA PRO A 190 -21.42 1.09 -8.54
C PRO A 190 -21.94 2.53 -8.29
N PRO A 191 -23.26 2.75 -8.20
CA PRO A 191 -23.81 4.10 -8.01
C PRO A 191 -23.31 4.83 -6.76
N ASP A 192 -23.08 4.11 -5.66
CA ASP A 192 -22.52 4.68 -4.42
C ASP A 192 -21.08 5.18 -4.63
N ILE A 193 -20.26 4.37 -5.28
CA ILE A 193 -18.88 4.72 -5.64
C ILE A 193 -18.87 5.91 -6.60
N ARG A 194 -19.74 5.92 -7.62
CA ARG A 194 -19.83 7.04 -8.56
C ARG A 194 -20.20 8.34 -7.86
N ALA A 195 -21.18 8.31 -6.98
CA ALA A 195 -21.60 9.47 -6.20
C ALA A 195 -20.49 9.97 -5.27
N GLU A 196 -19.73 9.05 -4.67
CA GLU A 196 -18.57 9.39 -3.83
C GLU A 196 -17.46 10.06 -4.65
N MET A 197 -17.14 9.54 -5.85
CA MET A 197 -16.19 10.17 -6.76
C MET A 197 -16.64 11.59 -7.17
N ASP A 198 -17.91 11.74 -7.59
CA ASP A 198 -18.47 13.04 -8.00
C ASP A 198 -18.38 14.07 -6.84
N LYS A 199 -18.61 13.63 -5.60
CA LYS A 199 -18.43 14.45 -4.39
C LYS A 199 -16.97 14.84 -4.17
N LEU A 200 -16.02 13.89 -4.30
CA LEU A 200 -14.61 14.14 -4.03
C LEU A 200 -13.97 15.08 -5.05
N VAL A 201 -14.34 14.99 -6.32
CA VAL A 201 -13.79 15.89 -7.36
C VAL A 201 -14.39 17.30 -7.33
N THR A 202 -15.53 17.47 -6.64
CA THR A 202 -16.20 18.76 -6.51
C THR A 202 -15.67 19.50 -5.28
N ILE A 203 -14.84 20.52 -5.52
CA ILE A 203 -14.38 21.45 -4.47
C ILE A 203 -15.04 22.80 -4.73
N THR A 204 -15.84 23.27 -3.77
CA THR A 204 -16.57 24.54 -3.84
C THR A 204 -15.81 25.68 -3.14
N ASP A 205 -16.16 26.94 -3.42
CA ASP A 205 -15.62 28.08 -2.69
C ASP A 205 -15.98 28.06 -1.20
N THR A 206 -17.08 27.39 -0.85
CA THR A 206 -17.46 27.16 0.55
C THR A 206 -16.45 26.24 1.23
N ASP A 207 -16.01 25.18 0.56
CA ASP A 207 -14.97 24.27 1.08
C ASP A 207 -13.65 25.00 1.27
N VAL A 208 -13.24 25.83 0.28
CA VAL A 208 -12.01 26.62 0.36
C VAL A 208 -12.07 27.61 1.51
N THR A 209 -13.18 28.33 1.66
CA THR A 209 -13.40 29.27 2.76
C THR A 209 -13.36 28.56 4.12
N ALA A 210 -13.94 27.37 4.21
CA ALA A 210 -13.89 26.57 5.44
C ALA A 210 -12.47 26.08 5.76
N ALA A 211 -11.69 25.67 4.75
CA ALA A 211 -10.29 25.31 4.92
C ALA A 211 -9.44 26.51 5.40
N MET A 212 -9.62 27.69 4.81
CA MET A 212 -8.95 28.92 5.26
C MET A 212 -9.28 29.25 6.72
N LYS A 213 -10.56 29.13 7.13
CA LYS A 213 -10.97 29.34 8.53
C LYS A 213 -10.30 28.37 9.49
N ARG A 214 -10.20 27.08 9.12
CA ARG A 214 -9.48 26.07 9.93
C ARG A 214 -8.00 26.38 10.04
N SER A 215 -7.37 26.79 8.94
CA SER A 215 -5.95 27.20 8.91
C SER A 215 -5.71 28.40 9.84
N ALA A 216 -6.55 29.44 9.74
CA ALA A 216 -6.47 30.61 10.62
C ALA A 216 -6.64 30.23 12.10
N ALA A 217 -7.60 29.37 12.43
CA ALA A 217 -7.81 28.91 13.79
C ALA A 217 -6.60 28.11 14.33
N ALA A 218 -6.03 27.21 13.52
CA ALA A 218 -4.84 26.43 13.88
C ALA A 218 -3.61 27.32 14.12
N VAL A 219 -3.43 28.38 13.31
CA VAL A 219 -2.35 29.36 13.51
C VAL A 219 -2.52 30.12 14.82
N GLU A 220 -3.74 30.56 15.15
CA GLU A 220 -4.00 31.25 16.42
C GLU A 220 -3.81 30.32 17.63
N GLU A 221 -4.23 29.05 17.54
CA GLU A 221 -3.96 28.04 18.56
C GLU A 221 -2.45 27.81 18.76
N ALA A 222 -1.71 27.68 17.65
CA ALA A 222 -0.26 27.52 17.70
C ALA A 222 0.43 28.74 18.32
N ARG A 223 -0.01 29.96 18.00
CA ARG A 223 0.51 31.20 18.60
C ARG A 223 0.25 31.27 20.09
N ALA A 224 -0.95 30.88 20.53
CA ALA A 224 -1.29 30.82 21.94
C ALA A 224 -0.43 29.80 22.69
N LYS A 225 -0.11 28.66 22.07
CA LYS A 225 0.66 27.57 22.67
C LYS A 225 2.17 27.81 22.71
N TYR A 226 2.73 28.34 21.62
CA TYR A 226 4.19 28.44 21.42
C TYR A 226 4.73 29.88 21.57
N GLY A 227 3.84 30.87 21.71
CA GLY A 227 4.18 32.27 21.91
C GLY A 227 4.49 33.04 20.62
N PRO A 228 4.68 34.36 20.73
CA PRO A 228 4.79 35.26 19.58
C PRO A 228 6.07 35.11 18.75
N ASN A 229 7.11 34.48 19.32
CA ASN A 229 8.41 34.28 18.65
C ASN A 229 8.50 32.93 17.92
N ALA A 230 7.47 32.09 18.00
CA ALA A 230 7.45 30.82 17.28
C ALA A 230 7.35 31.06 15.78
N ASN A 231 8.17 30.33 15.00
CA ASN A 231 8.11 30.36 13.54
C ASN A 231 6.87 29.58 13.05
N ILE A 232 5.72 30.26 13.03
CA ILE A 232 4.43 29.69 12.63
C ILE A 232 4.09 30.25 11.25
N HIS A 233 3.79 29.35 10.31
CA HIS A 233 3.32 29.75 8.98
C HIS A 233 2.06 30.63 9.07
N PRO A 234 1.92 31.62 8.17
CA PRO A 234 0.68 32.41 8.12
C PRO A 234 -0.51 31.52 7.75
N PRO A 235 -1.75 31.94 8.06
CA PRO A 235 -2.94 31.24 7.61
C PRO A 235 -2.96 31.12 6.09
N ASP A 236 -3.49 30.00 5.58
CA ASP A 236 -3.54 29.72 4.16
C ASP A 236 -4.30 30.80 3.39
N THR A 237 -3.71 31.24 2.27
CA THR A 237 -4.43 31.99 1.24
C THR A 237 -5.49 31.12 0.57
N HIS A 238 -6.41 31.74 -0.18
CA HIS A 238 -7.41 31.00 -0.96
C HIS A 238 -6.77 29.95 -1.90
N ALA A 239 -5.66 30.30 -2.55
CA ALA A 239 -4.95 29.38 -3.46
C ALA A 239 -4.25 28.23 -2.71
N GLU A 240 -3.68 28.49 -1.54
CA GLU A 240 -3.07 27.45 -0.69
C GLU A 240 -4.12 26.49 -0.13
N ALA A 241 -5.21 27.03 0.42
CA ALA A 241 -6.32 26.24 0.90
C ALA A 241 -6.93 25.37 -0.21
N ARG A 242 -7.07 25.92 -1.43
CA ARG A 242 -7.52 25.16 -2.61
C ARG A 242 -6.57 24.01 -2.94
N ARG A 243 -5.26 24.26 -3.03
CA ARG A 243 -4.25 23.22 -3.32
C ARG A 243 -4.21 22.14 -2.24
N GLY A 244 -4.33 22.53 -0.96
CA GLY A 244 -4.41 21.58 0.15
C GLY A 244 -5.65 20.68 0.05
N LEU A 245 -6.80 21.24 -0.31
CA LEU A 245 -8.00 20.45 -0.57
C LEU A 245 -7.84 19.53 -1.78
N GLU A 246 -7.24 19.98 -2.88
CA GLU A 246 -6.98 19.14 -4.06
C GLU A 246 -6.09 17.93 -3.72
N LEU A 247 -5.06 18.13 -2.89
CA LEU A 247 -4.23 17.05 -2.36
C LEU A 247 -5.06 16.07 -1.51
N LEU A 248 -5.85 16.57 -0.57
CA LEU A 248 -6.69 15.74 0.29
C LEU A 248 -7.72 14.94 -0.53
N ARG A 249 -8.35 15.55 -1.53
CA ARG A 249 -9.31 14.87 -2.41
C ARG A 249 -8.66 13.80 -3.27
N ARG A 250 -7.42 14.03 -3.71
CA ARG A 250 -6.64 13.00 -4.40
C ARG A 250 -6.39 11.80 -3.49
N LEU A 251 -5.97 12.05 -2.25
CA LEU A 251 -5.78 10.97 -1.27
C LEU A 251 -7.09 10.25 -0.99
N ASP A 252 -8.20 10.96 -0.77
CA ASP A 252 -9.53 10.36 -0.57
C ASP A 252 -9.93 9.46 -1.76
N LEU A 253 -9.60 9.86 -3.00
CA LEU A 253 -9.82 9.02 -4.18
C LEU A 253 -8.92 7.78 -4.18
N ASP A 254 -7.65 7.89 -3.78
CA ASP A 254 -6.77 6.72 -3.61
C ASP A 254 -7.37 5.72 -2.62
N TRP A 255 -7.80 6.22 -1.46
CA TRP A 255 -8.46 5.43 -0.42
C TRP A 255 -9.71 4.71 -0.92
N LEU A 256 -10.50 5.36 -1.78
CA LEU A 256 -11.66 4.73 -2.40
C LEU A 256 -11.27 3.50 -3.23
N PHE A 257 -10.21 3.61 -4.05
CA PHE A 257 -9.73 2.48 -4.85
C PHE A 257 -9.04 1.41 -4.00
N PHE A 258 -8.25 1.77 -3.00
CA PHE A 258 -7.63 0.83 -2.06
C PHE A 258 -8.67 -0.07 -1.39
N ARG A 259 -9.83 0.48 -1.04
CA ARG A 259 -10.91 -0.24 -0.34
C ARG A 259 -11.84 -1.02 -1.27
N ARG A 260 -12.05 -0.53 -2.49
CA ARG A 260 -13.20 -0.95 -3.31
C ARG A 260 -12.84 -1.56 -4.65
N TRP A 261 -11.56 -1.61 -5.04
CA TRP A 261 -11.19 -2.11 -6.36
C TRP A 261 -10.01 -3.09 -6.33
N ARG A 262 -10.10 -4.17 -7.12
CA ARG A 262 -9.01 -5.14 -7.35
C ARG A 262 -8.96 -5.53 -8.82
N LEU A 263 -7.77 -5.85 -9.34
CA LEU A 263 -7.61 -6.24 -10.75
C LEU A 263 -8.43 -7.47 -11.14
N SER A 264 -8.48 -8.48 -10.27
CA SER A 264 -9.18 -9.74 -10.53
C SER A 264 -10.70 -9.59 -10.50
N ASP A 265 -11.23 -8.69 -9.67
CA ASP A 265 -12.65 -8.62 -9.32
C ASP A 265 -13.33 -7.35 -9.85
N GLY A 266 -12.57 -6.33 -10.23
CA GLY A 266 -13.06 -4.98 -10.46
C GLY A 266 -13.53 -4.34 -9.15
N TRP A 267 -14.72 -3.74 -9.16
CA TRP A 267 -15.32 -3.16 -7.96
C TRP A 267 -15.82 -4.25 -7.01
N LEU A 268 -15.28 -4.27 -5.79
CA LEU A 268 -15.58 -5.26 -4.77
C LEU A 268 -17.03 -5.16 -4.29
N ALA A 269 -17.70 -6.31 -4.24
CA ALA A 269 -18.99 -6.45 -3.59
C ALA A 269 -18.87 -6.22 -2.07
N PRO A 270 -19.93 -5.80 -1.36
CA PRO A 270 -19.86 -5.48 0.07
C PRO A 270 -19.24 -6.58 0.95
N LYS A 271 -19.51 -7.86 0.63
CA LYS A 271 -18.93 -9.00 1.34
C LYS A 271 -17.40 -9.08 1.18
N GLU A 272 -16.90 -8.79 -0.02
CA GLU A 272 -15.47 -8.87 -0.34
C GLU A 272 -14.70 -7.65 0.18
N VAL A 273 -15.37 -6.51 0.38
CA VAL A 273 -14.77 -5.34 1.06
C VAL A 273 -14.35 -5.70 2.48
N GLY A 274 -15.13 -6.50 3.22
CA GLY A 274 -14.80 -6.93 4.58
C GLY A 274 -13.61 -7.88 4.68
N LYS A 275 -13.11 -8.41 3.56
CA LYS A 275 -11.92 -9.27 3.49
C LYS A 275 -10.69 -8.54 2.97
N ALA A 276 -10.88 -7.35 2.41
CA ALA A 276 -9.83 -6.57 1.81
C ALA A 276 -9.04 -5.86 2.90
N LEU A 277 -7.71 -5.91 2.80
CA LEU A 277 -6.86 -5.00 3.57
C LEU A 277 -6.79 -3.67 2.85
N GLU A 278 -6.66 -2.60 3.61
CA GLU A 278 -6.46 -1.27 3.09
C GLU A 278 -4.97 -1.09 2.71
N ILE A 279 -4.57 -1.65 1.57
CA ILE A 279 -3.19 -1.52 1.06
C ILE A 279 -2.95 -0.06 0.62
N PHE A 280 -2.49 0.79 1.54
CA PHE A 280 -2.15 2.19 1.23
C PHE A 280 -0.96 2.27 0.30
N HIS A 281 -0.92 3.24 -0.60
CA HIS A 281 0.13 3.33 -1.63
C HIS A 281 0.16 2.11 -2.58
N ASP A 282 -0.97 1.45 -2.83
CA ASP A 282 -1.07 0.38 -3.85
C ASP A 282 -0.90 0.99 -5.25
N ASP A 283 0.19 0.61 -5.94
CA ASP A 283 0.58 1.21 -7.20
C ASP A 283 -0.43 0.98 -8.32
N LEU A 284 -1.04 -0.21 -8.32
CA LEU A 284 -2.03 -0.63 -9.30
C LEU A 284 -3.35 0.10 -9.08
N ALA A 285 -3.79 0.19 -7.82
CA ALA A 285 -5.00 0.93 -7.46
C ALA A 285 -4.85 2.43 -7.76
N ILE A 286 -3.70 3.04 -7.47
CA ILE A 286 -3.38 4.43 -7.83
C ILE A 286 -3.42 4.61 -9.36
N ALA A 287 -2.77 3.73 -10.12
CA ALA A 287 -2.75 3.81 -11.57
C ALA A 287 -4.16 3.68 -12.16
N MET A 288 -4.96 2.76 -11.64
CA MET A 288 -6.36 2.58 -12.03
C MET A 288 -7.20 3.82 -11.68
N ARG A 289 -7.04 4.39 -10.48
CA ARG A 289 -7.67 5.64 -10.05
C ARG A 289 -7.36 6.77 -11.02
N CYS A 290 -6.09 7.00 -11.33
CA CYS A 290 -5.67 8.03 -12.28
C CYS A 290 -6.30 7.82 -13.66
N ALA A 291 -6.32 6.58 -14.17
CA ALA A 291 -6.87 6.26 -15.47
C ALA A 291 -8.40 6.46 -15.54
N VAL A 292 -9.14 5.98 -14.53
CA VAL A 292 -10.60 6.16 -14.42
C VAL A 292 -10.95 7.64 -14.31
N VAL A 293 -10.30 8.37 -13.41
CA VAL A 293 -10.56 9.80 -13.19
C VAL A 293 -10.28 10.61 -14.44
N LYS A 294 -9.18 10.32 -15.17
CA LYS A 294 -8.87 10.98 -16.43
C LYS A 294 -9.96 10.79 -17.49
N ARG A 295 -10.64 9.64 -17.50
CA ARG A 295 -11.73 9.34 -18.44
C ARG A 295 -13.05 9.99 -18.03
N LEU A 296 -13.38 10.00 -16.74
CA LEU A 296 -14.63 10.56 -16.23
C LEU A 296 -14.60 12.09 -16.09
N TYR A 297 -13.44 12.65 -15.74
CA TYR A 297 -13.27 14.07 -15.41
C TYR A 297 -12.05 14.65 -16.15
N PRO A 298 -12.05 14.68 -17.49
CA PRO A 298 -10.87 15.03 -18.29
C PRO A 298 -10.33 16.44 -18.04
N ASN A 299 -11.15 17.34 -17.50
CA ASN A 299 -10.78 18.73 -17.22
C ASN A 299 -10.19 18.93 -15.81
N LEU A 300 -10.19 17.89 -14.96
CA LEU A 300 -9.74 17.97 -13.56
C LEU A 300 -8.36 17.32 -13.39
N THR A 301 -7.32 18.05 -13.80
CA THR A 301 -5.94 17.55 -13.80
C THR A 301 -5.44 17.16 -12.42
N PHE A 302 -5.85 17.85 -11.35
CA PHE A 302 -5.43 17.55 -9.99
C PHE A 302 -5.83 16.15 -9.53
N ALA A 303 -7.00 15.67 -9.98
CA ALA A 303 -7.59 14.40 -9.53
C ALA A 303 -6.98 13.19 -10.26
N ALA A 304 -6.50 13.40 -11.49
CA ALA A 304 -5.85 12.38 -12.31
C ALA A 304 -4.32 12.30 -12.12
N ALA A 305 -3.74 13.21 -11.35
CA ALA A 305 -2.31 13.20 -11.01
C ALA A 305 -2.00 12.07 -10.03
N ARG A 306 -0.79 11.49 -10.10
CA ARG A 306 -0.32 10.54 -9.07
C ARG A 306 -0.07 11.26 -7.76
#